data_AF-A0A918HL63-F1
#
_entry.id   AF-A0A918HL63-F1
#
_cell.length_a   1.000
_cell.length_b   1.000
_cell.length_c   1.000
_cell.angle_alpha   90.00
_cell.angle_beta   90.00
_cell.angle_gamma   90.00
#
_symmetry.space_group_name_H-M   'P 1'
#
loop_
_entity.id
_entity.type
_entity.pdbx_description
1 polymer ?
#
loop_
_entity_poly.entity_id
_entity_poly.type
_entity_poly.pdbx_seq_one_letter_code
_entity_poly.pdbx_strand_id
1 'polypeptide(L)'
;MSSDARIDLSRAVDRRMASAREWDSLVEQIRALDGFADFLRPPRLEALLPAAAHGPIAVVNLSHLRCDALVVDTGGVRVVELPGLTIETVVDRTLEYLVVLRNVDLAAHEVQATWQRYQDGDHAPAAIREYTGAKLAYQRAVDERDRTLDATLAWLWDEIAGPVLTAVGLVDPPVPGQPWPRLWWCPTGPLTLLPLHAAGHHDGTGRAVLDRVVSSYTPTLRALLEARRQLDPAPDDERMLIVAVPDAPDAVPLTDVVRERDLLTSVFADRHTLLEGGAANADAVLTEMSRHRWAHFCCHGGQDLTDPSRGGLLLRDRTLGIAEISARRHHGEFAFLSACMTATGGVVLPDEAITLAAALHYTGYRRVIGTLWSVYDDTAADVAATVYADLTATGRFEPERSADALHRAIRELRDVHRLPPSAWTPFTHTGP
;
A
#
# COMPACT_ATOMS: atom_id res chain seq x y z
N MET A 1 -25.40 -42.13 -23.59
CA MET A 1 -24.06 -41.76 -24.07
C MET A 1 -23.57 -42.83 -25.03
N SER A 2 -23.08 -42.45 -26.21
CA SER A 2 -22.51 -43.38 -27.21
C SER A 2 -21.28 -44.12 -26.64
N SER A 3 -21.01 -45.33 -27.13
CA SER A 3 -19.81 -46.13 -26.84
C SER A 3 -18.51 -45.34 -27.03
N ASP A 4 -18.44 -44.53 -28.09
CA ASP A 4 -17.26 -43.71 -28.41
C ASP A 4 -17.00 -42.62 -27.36
N ALA A 5 -18.06 -42.00 -26.81
CA ALA A 5 -17.93 -40.97 -25.79
C ALA A 5 -17.39 -41.53 -24.45
N ARG A 6 -17.63 -42.82 -24.17
CA ARG A 6 -17.06 -43.51 -23.00
C ARG A 6 -15.58 -43.86 -23.19
N ILE A 7 -15.19 -44.27 -24.41
CA ILE A 7 -13.80 -44.60 -24.74
C ILE A 7 -12.92 -43.33 -24.74
N ASP A 8 -13.44 -42.22 -25.27
CA ASP A 8 -12.72 -40.94 -25.31
C ASP A 8 -12.52 -40.35 -23.90
N LEU A 9 -13.54 -40.47 -23.03
CA LEU A 9 -13.44 -40.10 -21.62
C LEU A 9 -12.42 -40.96 -20.86
N SER A 10 -12.39 -42.28 -21.10
CA SER A 10 -11.39 -43.17 -20.50
C SER A 10 -9.97 -42.79 -20.92
N ARG A 11 -9.74 -42.52 -22.22
CA ARG A 11 -8.43 -42.08 -22.73
C ARG A 11 -8.01 -40.71 -22.21
N ALA A 12 -8.95 -39.81 -21.97
CA ALA A 12 -8.67 -38.52 -21.34
C ALA A 12 -8.25 -38.69 -19.86
N VAL A 13 -8.93 -39.58 -19.13
CA VAL A 13 -8.58 -39.91 -17.74
C VAL A 13 -7.21 -40.59 -17.67
N ASP A 14 -6.92 -41.55 -18.55
CA ASP A 14 -5.63 -42.24 -18.58
C ASP A 14 -4.47 -41.28 -18.89
N ARG A 15 -4.67 -40.36 -19.86
CA ARG A 15 -3.69 -39.30 -20.15
C ARG A 15 -3.47 -38.38 -18.96
N ARG A 16 -4.53 -37.95 -18.28
CA ARG A 16 -4.41 -37.12 -17.06
C ARG A 16 -3.64 -37.84 -15.95
N MET A 17 -3.90 -39.12 -15.73
CA MET A 17 -3.19 -39.92 -14.74
C MET A 17 -1.72 -40.15 -15.10
N ALA A 18 -1.42 -40.35 -16.38
CA ALA A 18 -0.04 -40.45 -16.87
C ALA A 18 0.73 -39.14 -16.66
N SER A 19 0.15 -38.00 -17.05
CA SER A 19 0.76 -36.68 -16.83
C SER A 19 0.91 -36.33 -15.35
N ALA A 20 -0.02 -36.74 -14.48
CA ALA A 20 0.11 -36.55 -13.04
C ALA A 20 1.31 -37.33 -12.47
N ARG A 21 1.52 -38.58 -12.90
CA ARG A 21 2.69 -39.38 -12.48
C ARG A 21 4.00 -38.83 -13.03
N GLU A 22 4.00 -38.37 -14.28
CA GLU A 22 5.17 -37.72 -14.88
C GLU A 22 5.52 -36.44 -14.12
N TRP A 23 4.51 -35.62 -13.77
CA TRP A 23 4.66 -34.45 -12.91
C TRP A 23 5.27 -34.83 -11.55
N ASP A 24 4.70 -35.81 -10.85
CA ASP A 24 5.20 -36.24 -9.54
C ASP A 24 6.65 -36.72 -9.62
N SER A 25 6.99 -37.51 -10.65
CA SER A 25 8.36 -37.98 -10.88
C SER A 25 9.33 -36.83 -11.18
N LEU A 26 8.93 -35.86 -12.00
CA LEU A 26 9.73 -34.66 -12.29
C LEU A 26 9.96 -33.84 -11.02
N VAL A 27 8.93 -33.65 -10.19
CA VAL A 27 9.04 -32.93 -8.92
C VAL A 27 9.99 -33.65 -7.96
N GLU A 28 9.97 -34.98 -7.89
CA GLU A 28 10.91 -35.77 -7.09
C GLU A 28 12.35 -35.67 -7.62
N GLN A 29 12.54 -35.72 -8.94
CA GLN A 29 13.85 -35.54 -9.57
C GLN A 29 14.43 -34.16 -9.26
N ILE A 30 13.62 -33.10 -9.35
CA ILE A 30 14.03 -31.74 -8.99
C ILE A 30 14.41 -31.68 -7.51
N ARG A 31 13.61 -32.28 -6.62
CA ARG A 31 13.88 -32.31 -5.17
C ARG A 31 15.15 -33.09 -4.79
N ALA A 32 15.63 -33.98 -5.64
CA ALA A 32 16.89 -34.69 -5.44
C ALA A 32 18.14 -33.85 -5.82
N LEU A 33 17.96 -32.71 -6.50
CA LEU A 33 19.05 -31.79 -6.83
C LEU A 33 19.46 -31.00 -5.58
N ASP A 34 20.77 -30.72 -5.48
CA ASP A 34 21.31 -29.92 -4.38
C ASP A 34 20.70 -28.51 -4.36
N GLY A 35 20.28 -28.05 -3.19
CA GLY A 35 19.54 -26.79 -3.01
C GLY A 35 18.05 -26.81 -3.38
N PHE A 36 17.51 -27.90 -3.93
CA PHE A 36 16.09 -27.98 -4.37
C PHE A 36 15.22 -28.92 -3.51
N ALA A 37 15.71 -29.38 -2.36
CA ALA A 37 14.99 -30.33 -1.49
C ALA A 37 13.56 -29.90 -1.11
N ASP A 38 13.32 -28.59 -1.02
CA ASP A 38 12.02 -28.00 -0.68
C ASP A 38 11.27 -27.43 -1.92
N PHE A 39 11.68 -27.79 -3.15
CA PHE A 39 11.00 -27.37 -4.38
C PHE A 39 9.51 -27.73 -4.36
N LEU A 40 8.64 -26.73 -4.61
CA LEU A 40 7.18 -26.83 -4.48
C LEU A 40 6.69 -27.37 -3.12
N ARG A 41 7.49 -27.25 -2.06
CA ARG A 41 7.04 -27.47 -0.69
C ARG A 41 6.77 -26.14 0.00
N PRO A 42 5.83 -26.10 0.95
CA PRO A 42 5.72 -24.96 1.84
C PRO A 42 7.06 -24.71 2.55
N PRO A 43 7.48 -23.44 2.73
CA PRO A 43 8.63 -23.14 3.56
C PRO A 43 8.39 -23.65 4.99
N ARG A 44 9.44 -24.15 5.62
CA ARG A 44 9.38 -24.55 7.03
C ARG A 44 9.16 -23.32 7.91
N LEU A 45 8.37 -23.47 8.96
CA LEU A 45 8.05 -22.36 9.85
C LEU A 45 9.31 -21.73 10.44
N GLU A 46 10.28 -22.55 10.83
CA GLU A 46 11.55 -22.12 11.43
C GLU A 46 12.34 -21.19 10.50
N ALA A 47 12.21 -21.37 9.18
CA ALA A 47 12.83 -20.49 8.19
C ALA A 47 12.07 -19.16 8.02
N LEU A 48 10.81 -19.09 8.47
CA LEU A 48 9.97 -17.90 8.41
C LEU A 48 10.00 -17.06 9.69
N LEU A 49 10.23 -17.65 10.87
CA LEU A 49 10.25 -16.93 12.16
C LEU A 49 11.22 -15.73 12.20
N PRO A 50 12.40 -15.73 11.54
CA PRO A 50 13.26 -14.54 11.52
C PRO A 50 12.61 -13.30 10.89
N ALA A 51 11.48 -13.45 10.17
CA ALA A 51 10.66 -12.33 9.69
C ALA A 51 10.14 -11.48 10.85
N ALA A 52 9.98 -12.04 12.05
CA ALA A 52 9.48 -11.33 13.23
C ALA A 52 10.61 -10.78 14.13
N ALA A 53 11.87 -10.79 13.67
CA ALA A 53 13.03 -10.37 14.49
C ALA A 53 12.98 -8.92 15.01
N HIS A 54 12.23 -8.02 14.34
CA HIS A 54 12.12 -6.61 14.72
C HIS A 54 10.75 -6.26 15.33
N GLY A 55 9.91 -7.27 15.60
CA GLY A 55 8.58 -7.13 16.18
C GLY A 55 7.59 -8.12 15.57
N PRO A 56 6.42 -8.30 16.22
CA PRO A 56 5.42 -9.28 15.81
C PRO A 56 4.83 -8.99 14.43
N ILE A 57 4.41 -10.04 13.74
CA ILE A 57 3.66 -9.97 12.48
C ILE A 57 2.26 -10.55 12.73
N ALA A 58 1.22 -9.80 12.42
CA ALA A 58 -0.16 -10.27 12.46
C ALA A 58 -0.62 -10.66 11.06
N VAL A 59 -0.68 -11.96 10.78
CA VAL A 59 -1.27 -12.50 9.55
C VAL A 59 -2.76 -12.70 9.79
N VAL A 60 -3.62 -11.92 9.16
CA VAL A 60 -5.07 -12.00 9.37
C VAL A 60 -5.67 -12.86 8.28
N ASN A 61 -6.12 -14.07 8.63
CA ASN A 61 -6.69 -15.04 7.72
C ASN A 61 -8.22 -14.93 7.66
N LEU A 62 -8.76 -14.90 6.45
CA LEU A 62 -10.20 -14.92 6.19
C LEU A 62 -10.63 -16.27 5.60
N SER A 63 -11.65 -16.89 6.19
CA SER A 63 -12.23 -18.14 5.67
C SER A 63 -13.68 -18.27 6.12
N HIS A 64 -14.50 -18.92 5.30
CA HIS A 64 -15.88 -19.28 5.66
C HIS A 64 -15.96 -20.26 6.83
N LEU A 65 -14.85 -20.94 7.18
CA LEU A 65 -14.80 -21.85 8.34
C LEU A 65 -14.53 -21.09 9.63
N ARG A 66 -13.52 -20.22 9.63
CA ARG A 66 -13.12 -19.39 10.76
C ARG A 66 -12.17 -18.28 10.30
N CYS A 67 -12.30 -17.10 10.87
CA CYS A 67 -11.34 -16.00 10.70
C CYS A 67 -10.48 -15.89 11.96
N ASP A 68 -9.17 -15.75 11.77
CA ASP A 68 -8.18 -15.73 12.86
C ASP A 68 -7.06 -14.74 12.53
N ALA A 69 -6.37 -14.23 13.56
CA ALA A 69 -5.05 -13.64 13.40
C ALA A 69 -3.98 -14.63 13.86
N LEU A 70 -3.06 -14.97 12.97
CA LEU A 70 -1.84 -15.72 13.28
C LEU A 70 -0.75 -14.71 13.64
N VAL A 71 -0.49 -14.57 14.94
CA VAL A 71 0.58 -13.73 15.46
C VAL A 71 1.88 -14.51 15.39
N VAL A 72 2.82 -14.02 14.59
CA VAL A 72 4.15 -14.60 14.42
C VAL A 72 5.17 -13.77 15.19
N ASP A 73 5.91 -14.42 16.08
CA ASP A 73 7.04 -13.87 16.81
C ASP A 73 8.27 -14.78 16.66
N THR A 74 9.42 -14.42 17.23
CA THR A 74 10.64 -15.25 17.14
C THR A 74 10.52 -16.58 17.88
N GLY A 75 9.54 -16.73 18.77
CA GLY A 75 9.27 -17.95 19.55
C GLY A 75 8.29 -18.91 18.87
N GLY A 76 7.53 -18.45 17.87
CA GLY A 76 6.61 -19.30 17.10
C GLY A 76 5.40 -18.56 16.54
N VAL A 77 4.29 -19.29 16.42
CA VAL A 77 3.01 -18.77 15.94
C VAL A 77 1.95 -18.99 17.00
N ARG A 78 1.18 -17.94 17.29
CA ARG A 78 0.03 -17.98 18.20
C ARG A 78 -1.23 -17.62 17.44
N VAL A 79 -2.28 -18.40 17.65
CA VAL A 79 -3.59 -18.13 17.05
C VAL A 79 -4.38 -17.23 18.00
N VAL A 80 -4.88 -16.12 17.46
CA VAL A 80 -5.85 -15.22 18.10
C VAL A 80 -7.16 -15.41 17.36
N GLU A 81 -8.13 -16.03 18.03
CA GLU A 81 -9.46 -16.23 17.46
C GLU A 81 -10.18 -14.89 17.34
N LEU A 82 -10.81 -14.64 16.19
CA LEU A 82 -11.55 -13.40 15.90
C LEU A 82 -13.04 -13.74 15.71
N PRO A 83 -13.78 -14.07 16.78
CA PRO A 83 -15.12 -14.67 16.67
C PRO A 83 -16.19 -13.73 16.10
N GLY A 84 -16.00 -12.41 16.18
CA GLY A 84 -16.91 -11.44 15.55
C GLY A 84 -16.54 -11.10 14.11
N LEU A 85 -15.44 -11.66 13.59
CA LEU A 85 -15.01 -11.47 12.20
C LEU A 85 -15.53 -12.59 11.30
N THR A 86 -16.31 -12.23 10.29
CA THR A 86 -16.69 -13.14 9.20
C THR A 86 -16.25 -12.59 7.85
N ILE A 87 -15.98 -13.48 6.89
CA ILE A 87 -15.60 -13.07 5.53
C ILE A 87 -16.68 -12.23 4.86
N GLU A 88 -17.96 -12.54 5.10
CA GLU A 88 -19.10 -11.79 4.58
C GLU A 88 -19.11 -10.36 5.12
N THR A 89 -18.92 -10.19 6.43
CA THR A 89 -18.87 -8.85 7.05
C THR A 89 -17.69 -8.03 6.53
N VAL A 90 -16.53 -8.67 6.34
CA VAL A 90 -15.34 -8.04 5.77
C VAL A 90 -15.60 -7.58 4.34
N VAL A 91 -16.21 -8.42 3.50
CA VAL A 91 -16.56 -8.07 2.11
C VAL A 91 -17.53 -6.89 2.09
N ASP A 92 -18.61 -6.95 2.86
CA ASP A 92 -19.64 -5.90 2.88
C ASP A 92 -19.05 -4.55 3.32
N ARG A 93 -18.26 -4.55 4.41
CA ARG A 93 -17.56 -3.34 4.90
C ARG A 93 -16.58 -2.80 3.87
N THR A 94 -15.82 -3.68 3.21
CA THR A 94 -14.85 -3.27 2.18
C THR A 94 -15.56 -2.65 0.98
N LEU A 95 -16.67 -3.24 0.51
CA LEU A 95 -17.45 -2.69 -0.60
C LEU A 95 -18.08 -1.35 -0.24
N GLU A 96 -18.71 -1.23 0.94
CA GLU A 96 -19.26 0.03 1.45
C GLU A 96 -18.18 1.12 1.47
N TYR A 97 -17.01 0.79 2.03
CA TYR A 97 -15.86 1.67 2.11
C TYR A 97 -15.34 2.13 0.74
N LEU A 98 -15.15 1.22 -0.22
CA LEU A 98 -14.68 1.56 -1.57
C LEU A 98 -15.69 2.42 -2.33
N VAL A 99 -16.99 2.17 -2.14
CA VAL A 99 -18.06 2.95 -2.77
C VAL A 99 -18.02 4.41 -2.29
N VAL A 100 -17.90 4.64 -0.98
CA VAL A 100 -17.91 6.02 -0.46
C VAL A 100 -16.65 6.79 -0.89
N LEU A 101 -15.48 6.14 -0.96
CA LEU A 101 -14.27 6.76 -1.50
C LEU A 101 -14.46 7.19 -2.96
N ARG A 102 -14.97 6.28 -3.80
CA ARG A 102 -15.22 6.55 -5.21
C ARG A 102 -16.24 7.67 -5.42
N ASN A 103 -17.27 7.76 -4.58
CA ASN A 103 -18.29 8.79 -4.68
C ASN A 103 -17.72 10.20 -4.44
N VAL A 104 -16.76 10.33 -3.53
CA VAL A 104 -16.06 11.60 -3.30
C VAL A 104 -15.26 12.01 -4.53
N ASP A 105 -14.50 11.09 -5.14
CA ASP A 105 -13.72 11.37 -6.35
C ASP A 105 -14.62 11.78 -7.52
N LEU A 106 -15.74 11.08 -7.74
CA LEU A 106 -16.71 11.42 -8.78
C LEU A 106 -17.33 12.80 -8.56
N ALA A 107 -17.74 13.11 -7.33
CA ALA A 107 -18.33 14.40 -7.00
C ALA A 107 -17.30 15.55 -7.09
N ALA A 108 -16.03 15.29 -6.74
CA ALA A 108 -14.94 16.25 -6.91
C ALA A 108 -14.73 16.60 -8.39
N HIS A 109 -14.71 15.59 -9.27
CA HIS A 109 -14.60 15.82 -10.71
C HIS A 109 -15.78 16.63 -11.27
N GLU A 110 -17.00 16.39 -10.79
CA GLU A 110 -18.19 17.16 -11.21
C GLU A 110 -18.12 18.62 -10.76
N VAL A 111 -17.68 18.87 -9.51
CA VAL A 111 -17.43 20.22 -8.99
C VAL A 111 -16.38 20.93 -9.84
N GLN A 112 -15.29 20.24 -10.20
CA GLN A 112 -14.23 20.81 -11.01
C GLN A 112 -14.72 21.15 -12.42
N ALA A 113 -15.43 20.24 -13.08
CA ALA A 113 -15.96 20.45 -14.43
C ALA A 113 -16.98 21.60 -14.49
N THR A 114 -17.84 21.73 -13.47
CA THR A 114 -18.79 22.84 -13.36
C THR A 114 -18.10 24.17 -13.03
N TRP A 115 -17.05 24.15 -12.19
CA TRP A 115 -16.24 25.32 -11.86
C TRP A 115 -15.45 25.84 -13.07
N GLN A 116 -14.85 24.94 -13.86
CA GLN A 116 -14.10 25.32 -15.06
C GLN A 116 -15.00 26.07 -16.06
N ARG A 117 -16.22 25.55 -16.32
CA ARG A 117 -17.21 26.25 -17.18
C ARG A 117 -17.55 27.65 -16.67
N TYR A 118 -17.68 27.80 -15.36
CA TYR A 118 -17.90 29.10 -14.74
C TYR A 118 -16.70 30.05 -14.96
N GLN A 119 -15.46 29.56 -14.81
CA GLN A 119 -14.25 30.33 -15.09
C GLN A 119 -14.11 30.71 -16.57
N ASP A 120 -14.54 29.84 -17.47
CA ASP A 120 -14.54 30.06 -18.92
C ASP A 120 -15.63 31.07 -19.37
N GLY A 121 -16.40 31.62 -18.43
CA GLY A 121 -17.34 32.72 -18.64
C GLY A 121 -18.82 32.33 -18.71
N ASP A 122 -19.17 31.06 -18.48
CA ASP A 122 -20.57 30.63 -18.38
C ASP A 122 -21.16 31.01 -17.01
N HIS A 123 -21.73 32.21 -16.95
CA HIS A 123 -22.39 32.74 -15.76
C HIS A 123 -23.93 32.65 -15.86
N ALA A 124 -24.47 31.80 -16.72
CA ALA A 124 -25.92 31.62 -16.81
C ALA A 124 -26.50 31.12 -15.46
N PRO A 125 -27.73 31.53 -15.07
CA PRO A 125 -28.35 31.02 -13.85
C PRO A 125 -28.43 29.48 -13.78
N ALA A 126 -28.46 28.80 -14.93
CA ALA A 126 -28.40 27.35 -14.99
C ALA A 126 -27.01 26.81 -14.56
N ALA A 127 -25.93 27.36 -15.11
CA ALA A 127 -24.56 26.98 -14.76
C ALA A 127 -24.25 27.21 -13.27
N ILE A 128 -24.72 28.32 -12.70
CA ILE A 128 -24.59 28.60 -11.27
C ILE A 128 -25.33 27.54 -10.41
N ARG A 129 -26.54 27.14 -10.83
CA ARG A 129 -27.31 26.08 -10.13
C ARG A 129 -26.62 24.72 -10.25
N GLU A 130 -26.05 24.39 -11.41
CA GLU A 130 -25.29 23.16 -11.61
C GLU A 130 -24.06 23.12 -10.69
N TYR A 131 -23.24 24.18 -10.68
CA TYR A 131 -22.08 24.27 -9.78
C TYR A 131 -22.49 24.18 -8.30
N THR A 132 -23.56 24.88 -7.90
CA THR A 132 -24.07 24.81 -6.52
C THR A 132 -24.55 23.39 -6.18
N GLY A 133 -25.24 22.73 -7.10
CA GLY A 133 -25.71 21.35 -6.96
C GLY A 133 -24.55 20.36 -6.81
N ALA A 134 -23.54 20.46 -7.67
CA ALA A 134 -22.32 19.67 -7.60
C ALA A 134 -21.59 19.85 -6.26
N LYS A 135 -21.48 21.09 -5.79
CA LYS A 135 -20.85 21.39 -4.48
C LYS A 135 -21.60 20.76 -3.31
N LEU A 136 -22.94 20.80 -3.32
CA LEU A 136 -23.77 20.14 -2.30
C LEU A 136 -23.68 18.61 -2.39
N ALA A 137 -23.57 18.05 -3.60
CA ALA A 137 -23.35 16.62 -3.79
C ALA A 137 -21.98 16.18 -3.23
N TYR A 138 -20.93 16.94 -3.53
CA TYR A 138 -19.58 16.73 -2.99
C TYR A 138 -19.56 16.77 -1.46
N GLN A 139 -20.19 17.77 -0.85
CA GLN A 139 -20.30 17.85 0.61
C GLN A 139 -20.98 16.61 1.22
N ARG A 140 -22.09 16.16 0.62
CA ARG A 140 -22.78 14.94 1.09
C ARG A 140 -21.91 13.69 0.95
N ALA A 141 -21.18 13.56 -0.16
CA ALA A 141 -20.27 12.44 -0.38
C ALA A 141 -19.13 12.44 0.66
N VAL A 142 -18.57 13.62 0.97
CA VAL A 142 -17.56 13.79 2.03
C VAL A 142 -18.10 13.39 3.40
N ASP A 143 -19.29 13.88 3.77
CA ASP A 143 -19.92 13.56 5.06
C ASP A 143 -20.26 12.07 5.19
N GLU A 144 -20.61 11.41 4.08
CA GLU A 144 -20.86 9.97 4.04
C GLU A 144 -19.57 9.17 4.16
N ARG A 145 -18.53 9.53 3.40
CA ARG A 145 -17.19 8.93 3.50
C ARG A 145 -16.67 8.99 4.92
N ASP A 146 -16.71 10.16 5.56
CA ASP A 146 -16.11 10.34 6.89
C ASP A 146 -16.85 9.48 7.92
N ARG A 147 -18.20 9.44 7.89
CA ARG A 147 -18.99 8.55 8.77
C ARG A 147 -18.69 7.07 8.54
N THR A 148 -18.61 6.62 7.29
CA THR A 148 -18.31 5.23 6.96
C THR A 148 -16.88 4.86 7.33
N LEU A 149 -15.92 5.77 7.14
CA LEU A 149 -14.54 5.59 7.54
C LEU A 149 -14.43 5.45 9.07
N ASP A 150 -15.03 6.35 9.84
CA ASP A 150 -15.04 6.26 11.31
C ASP A 150 -15.62 4.93 11.81
N ALA A 151 -16.75 4.51 11.23
CA ALA A 151 -17.38 3.24 11.56
C ALA A 151 -16.49 2.04 11.20
N THR A 152 -15.79 2.11 10.05
CA THR A 152 -14.86 1.07 9.59
C THR A 152 -13.64 0.99 10.51
N LEU A 153 -13.05 2.12 10.90
CA LEU A 153 -11.88 2.16 11.79
C LEU A 153 -12.20 1.63 13.18
N ALA A 154 -13.38 1.99 13.73
CA ALA A 154 -13.85 1.46 15.01
C ALA A 154 -14.07 -0.07 14.94
N TRP A 155 -14.71 -0.56 13.88
CA TRP A 155 -14.92 -1.98 13.66
C TRP A 155 -13.61 -2.76 13.50
N LEU A 156 -12.66 -2.26 12.70
CA LEU A 156 -11.33 -2.88 12.57
C LEU A 156 -10.61 -2.96 13.91
N TRP A 157 -10.81 -1.97 14.79
CA TRP A 157 -10.24 -1.99 16.13
C TRP A 157 -10.88 -3.07 17.00
N ASP A 158 -12.21 -3.06 17.09
CA ASP A 158 -12.93 -3.96 17.99
C ASP A 158 -12.78 -5.43 17.57
N GLU A 159 -12.80 -5.71 16.26
CA GLU A 159 -12.81 -7.09 15.73
C GLU A 159 -11.42 -7.64 15.38
N ILE A 160 -10.40 -6.79 15.18
CA ILE A 160 -9.09 -7.24 14.68
C ILE A 160 -7.95 -6.65 15.51
N ALA A 161 -7.75 -5.34 15.45
CA ALA A 161 -6.51 -4.74 15.93
C ALA A 161 -6.40 -4.75 17.45
N GLY A 162 -7.50 -4.48 18.18
CA GLY A 162 -7.56 -4.55 19.64
C GLY A 162 -7.24 -5.96 20.17
N PRO A 163 -7.91 -7.02 19.68
CA PRO A 163 -7.58 -8.40 20.02
C PRO A 163 -6.12 -8.78 19.72
N VAL A 164 -5.61 -8.41 18.54
CA VAL A 164 -4.20 -8.66 18.15
C VAL A 164 -3.24 -7.97 19.10
N LEU A 165 -3.41 -6.67 19.35
CA LEU A 165 -2.56 -5.87 20.24
C LEU A 165 -2.60 -6.41 21.67
N THR A 166 -3.76 -6.85 22.15
CA THR A 166 -3.91 -7.50 23.46
C THR A 166 -3.11 -8.79 23.53
N ALA A 167 -3.19 -9.63 22.49
CA ALA A 167 -2.45 -10.89 22.45
C ALA A 167 -0.92 -10.70 22.42
N VAL A 168 -0.41 -9.60 21.86
CA VAL A 168 1.04 -9.28 21.87
C VAL A 168 1.47 -8.41 23.05
N GLY A 169 0.56 -8.07 23.96
CA GLY A 169 0.87 -7.25 25.14
C GLY A 169 1.09 -5.77 24.86
N LEU A 170 0.63 -5.25 23.71
CA LEU A 170 0.78 -3.84 23.28
C LEU A 170 -0.52 -3.05 23.57
N VAL A 171 -0.96 -3.12 24.84
CA VAL A 171 -2.27 -2.62 25.30
C VAL A 171 -2.27 -1.18 25.79
N ASP A 172 -1.10 -0.60 26.07
CA ASP A 172 -0.96 0.77 26.56
C ASP A 172 -0.08 1.58 25.61
N PRO A 173 -0.22 2.91 25.57
CA PRO A 173 0.72 3.76 24.87
C PRO A 173 2.15 3.56 25.38
N PRO A 174 3.17 3.69 24.52
CA PRO A 174 4.56 3.54 24.95
C PRO A 174 4.94 4.60 25.98
N VAL A 175 5.78 4.22 26.93
CA VAL A 175 6.29 5.12 27.96
C VAL A 175 7.07 6.27 27.30
N PRO A 176 6.82 7.54 27.67
CA PRO A 176 7.56 8.67 27.11
C PRO A 176 9.08 8.47 27.16
N GLY A 177 9.74 8.68 26.02
CA GLY A 177 11.19 8.53 25.87
C GLY A 177 11.68 7.10 25.57
N GLN A 178 10.80 6.09 25.58
CA GLN A 178 11.12 4.77 25.05
C GLN A 178 10.89 4.68 23.54
N PRO A 179 11.62 3.81 22.82
CA PRO A 179 11.32 3.51 21.43
C PRO A 179 9.89 2.99 21.26
N TRP A 180 9.24 3.38 20.17
CA TRP A 180 7.91 2.86 19.86
C TRP A 180 8.01 1.39 19.42
N PRO A 181 7.13 0.51 19.90
CA PRO A 181 7.09 -0.87 19.44
C PRO A 181 6.61 -0.94 17.99
N ARG A 182 7.15 -1.91 17.23
CA ARG A 182 6.79 -2.17 15.83
C ARG A 182 5.76 -3.30 15.72
N LEU A 183 4.86 -3.21 14.75
CA LEU A 183 3.94 -4.27 14.36
C LEU A 183 3.81 -4.32 12.84
N TRP A 184 3.88 -5.52 12.26
CA TRP A 184 3.62 -5.73 10.83
C TRP A 184 2.25 -6.34 10.60
N TRP A 185 1.47 -5.74 9.71
CA TRP A 185 0.20 -6.28 9.23
C TRP A 185 0.42 -7.07 7.94
N CYS A 186 -0.06 -8.31 7.92
CA CYS A 186 -0.08 -9.17 6.74
C CYS A 186 -1.54 -9.58 6.46
N PRO A 187 -2.38 -8.65 5.97
CA PRO A 187 -3.79 -8.94 5.70
C PRO A 187 -3.96 -9.90 4.53
N THR A 188 -5.08 -10.62 4.51
CA THR A 188 -5.51 -11.48 3.39
C THR A 188 -6.87 -11.02 2.88
N GLY A 189 -7.18 -11.35 1.64
CA GLY A 189 -8.46 -11.07 1.02
C GLY A 189 -8.81 -9.58 1.01
N PRO A 190 -10.10 -9.21 1.14
CA PRO A 190 -10.53 -7.81 1.11
C PRO A 190 -9.94 -6.93 2.22
N LEU A 191 -9.40 -7.50 3.32
CA LEU A 191 -8.71 -6.71 4.35
C LEU A 191 -7.47 -5.98 3.83
N THR A 192 -6.89 -6.44 2.71
CA THR A 192 -5.77 -5.75 2.04
C THR A 192 -6.12 -4.33 1.58
N LEU A 193 -7.41 -4.02 1.45
CA LEU A 193 -7.93 -2.72 1.04
C LEU A 193 -8.30 -1.82 2.22
N LEU A 194 -8.15 -2.29 3.46
CA LEU A 194 -8.58 -1.58 4.66
C LEU A 194 -7.40 -1.07 5.51
N PRO A 195 -7.52 0.12 6.13
CA PRO A 195 -6.42 0.76 6.86
C PRO A 195 -6.24 0.20 8.29
N LEU A 196 -5.84 -1.06 8.42
CA LEU A 196 -5.53 -1.71 9.73
C LEU A 196 -4.60 -0.88 10.63
N HIS A 197 -3.59 -0.20 10.06
CA HIS A 197 -2.68 0.67 10.79
C HIS A 197 -3.35 1.85 11.50
N ALA A 198 -4.56 2.22 11.06
CA ALA A 198 -5.35 3.32 11.61
C ALA A 198 -6.56 2.85 12.41
N ALA A 199 -6.78 1.54 12.55
CA ALA A 199 -7.90 0.99 13.30
C ALA A 199 -7.96 1.63 14.70
N GLY A 200 -9.12 2.18 15.06
CA GLY A 200 -9.28 2.83 16.35
C GLY A 200 -10.58 3.60 16.52
N HIS A 201 -10.91 3.86 17.78
CA HIS A 201 -11.87 4.89 18.19
C HIS A 201 -11.10 6.21 18.30
N HIS A 202 -11.22 7.08 17.30
CA HIS A 202 -10.50 8.37 17.22
C HIS A 202 -11.23 9.48 18.00
N ASP A 203 -11.76 9.13 19.17
CA ASP A 203 -12.54 10.00 20.08
C ASP A 203 -11.69 10.59 21.22
N GLY A 204 -10.37 10.39 21.17
CA GLY A 204 -9.42 10.83 22.20
C GLY A 204 -9.23 9.84 23.36
N THR A 205 -9.87 8.68 23.34
CA THR A 205 -9.71 7.64 24.39
C THR A 205 -8.38 6.88 24.31
N GLY A 206 -7.58 7.07 23.26
CA GLY A 206 -6.32 6.36 23.05
C GLY A 206 -6.51 4.88 22.67
N ARG A 207 -7.71 4.51 22.19
CA ARG A 207 -8.05 3.18 21.66
C ARG A 207 -7.82 3.14 20.15
N ALA A 208 -6.58 3.39 19.72
CA ALA A 208 -6.21 3.30 18.32
C ALA A 208 -4.83 2.68 18.14
N VAL A 209 -4.62 1.98 17.03
CA VAL A 209 -3.33 1.37 16.67
C VAL A 209 -2.22 2.43 16.66
N LEU A 210 -2.55 3.62 16.14
CA LEU A 210 -1.65 4.76 16.05
C LEU A 210 -1.16 5.26 17.43
N ASP A 211 -1.84 4.92 18.52
CA ASP A 211 -1.44 5.28 19.88
C ASP A 211 -0.62 4.19 20.58
N ARG A 212 -0.38 3.05 19.91
CA ARG A 212 0.26 1.87 20.51
C ARG A 212 1.54 1.47 19.81
N VAL A 213 1.53 1.47 18.48
CA VAL A 213 2.59 0.84 17.68
C VAL A 213 2.87 1.64 16.40
N VAL A 214 4.11 1.57 15.97
CA VAL A 214 4.51 1.97 14.61
C VAL A 214 4.20 0.80 13.67
N SER A 215 3.22 1.00 12.79
CA SER A 215 2.72 -0.02 11.88
C SER A 215 3.47 -0.03 10.54
N SER A 216 3.73 -1.23 10.03
CA SER A 216 4.16 -1.48 8.66
C SER A 216 3.30 -2.59 8.06
N TYR A 217 3.26 -2.72 6.74
CA TYR A 217 2.62 -3.82 6.03
C TYR A 217 3.67 -4.74 5.42
N THR A 218 3.30 -6.00 5.24
CA THR A 218 4.04 -6.92 4.39
C THR A 218 3.06 -7.82 3.63
N PRO A 219 3.26 -8.04 2.32
CA PRO A 219 2.44 -8.97 1.57
C PRO A 219 2.60 -10.43 2.04
N THR A 220 3.82 -10.82 2.42
CA THR A 220 4.14 -12.17 2.92
C THR A 220 5.31 -12.13 3.90
N LEU A 221 5.47 -13.16 4.73
CA LEU A 221 6.65 -13.30 5.59
C LEU A 221 7.95 -13.41 4.77
N ARG A 222 7.89 -14.07 3.61
CA ARG A 222 9.04 -14.25 2.72
C ARG A 222 9.49 -12.92 2.11
N ALA A 223 8.55 -12.08 1.69
CA ALA A 223 8.87 -10.75 1.17
C ALA A 223 9.63 -9.92 2.22
N LEU A 224 9.12 -9.90 3.46
CA LEU A 224 9.77 -9.19 4.56
C LEU A 224 11.17 -9.75 4.89
N LEU A 225 11.35 -11.07 4.84
CA LEU A 225 12.67 -11.71 5.01
C LEU A 225 13.64 -11.30 3.92
N GLU A 226 13.22 -11.37 2.67
CA GLU A 226 14.06 -11.01 1.53
C GLU A 226 14.43 -9.54 1.59
N ALA A 227 13.47 -8.65 1.90
CA ALA A 227 13.71 -7.23 2.11
C ALA A 227 14.58 -6.92 3.34
N ARG A 228 14.85 -7.87 4.24
CA ARG A 228 15.79 -7.69 5.36
C ARG A 228 17.23 -8.05 5.01
N ARG A 229 17.46 -8.72 3.88
CA ARG A 229 18.81 -9.08 3.43
C ARG A 229 19.62 -7.83 3.10
N GLN A 230 20.94 -7.98 3.15
CA GLN A 230 21.84 -6.92 2.71
C GLN A 230 21.63 -6.67 1.22
N LEU A 231 21.55 -5.39 0.85
CA LEU A 231 21.50 -4.98 -0.53
C LEU A 231 22.91 -4.91 -1.10
N ASP A 232 23.05 -5.37 -2.34
CA ASP A 232 24.24 -5.06 -3.14
C ASP A 232 24.36 -3.54 -3.37
N PRO A 233 25.58 -3.01 -3.51
CA PRO A 233 25.79 -1.60 -3.84
C PRO A 233 25.23 -1.27 -5.23
N ALA A 234 24.52 -0.14 -5.35
CA ALA A 234 24.00 0.36 -6.61
C ALA A 234 24.97 1.38 -7.25
N PRO A 235 24.87 1.66 -8.56
CA PRO A 235 25.76 2.62 -9.23
C PRO A 235 25.71 4.04 -8.65
N ASP A 236 24.51 4.52 -8.27
CA ASP A 236 24.25 5.85 -7.71
C ASP A 236 23.63 5.73 -6.30
N ASP A 237 24.32 5.02 -5.40
CA ASP A 237 23.80 4.56 -4.10
C ASP A 237 23.47 5.65 -3.08
N GLU A 238 23.97 6.87 -3.28
CA GLU A 238 23.71 8.03 -2.40
C GLU A 238 22.95 9.17 -3.09
N ARG A 239 22.35 8.93 -4.26
CA ARG A 239 21.53 9.91 -4.99
C ARG A 239 20.03 9.62 -4.88
N MET A 240 19.23 10.66 -4.74
CA MET A 240 17.76 10.58 -4.79
C MET A 240 17.26 10.76 -6.22
N LEU A 241 16.51 9.80 -6.75
CA LEU A 241 15.68 10.02 -7.94
C LEU A 241 14.40 10.76 -7.55
N ILE A 242 14.15 11.92 -8.17
CA ILE A 242 12.95 12.73 -7.97
C ILE A 242 12.18 12.74 -9.29
N VAL A 243 10.96 12.23 -9.30
CA VAL A 243 10.05 12.24 -10.45
C VAL A 243 8.89 13.18 -10.12
N ALA A 244 8.87 14.36 -10.76
CA ALA A 244 7.88 15.41 -10.51
C ALA A 244 7.03 15.64 -11.76
N VAL A 245 5.72 15.36 -11.66
CA VAL A 245 4.77 15.49 -12.78
C VAL A 245 3.56 16.30 -12.33
N PRO A 246 3.65 17.66 -12.32
CA PRO A 246 2.55 18.51 -11.88
C PRO A 246 1.40 18.57 -12.90
N ASP A 247 1.67 18.36 -14.20
CA ASP A 247 0.73 18.56 -15.30
C ASP A 247 0.68 17.34 -16.23
N ALA A 248 0.28 16.18 -15.71
CA ALA A 248 0.05 15.01 -16.55
C ALA A 248 -1.11 15.26 -17.55
N PRO A 249 -1.03 14.78 -18.81
CA PRO A 249 -2.11 14.93 -19.77
C PRO A 249 -3.44 14.37 -19.25
N ASP A 250 -4.54 15.06 -19.51
CA ASP A 250 -5.91 14.69 -19.09
C ASP A 250 -6.12 14.56 -17.57
N ALA A 251 -5.19 15.05 -16.76
CA ALA A 251 -5.29 15.11 -15.31
C ALA A 251 -5.38 16.54 -14.78
N VAL A 252 -5.94 16.71 -13.59
CA VAL A 252 -5.99 18.02 -12.91
C VAL A 252 -4.56 18.40 -12.48
N PRO A 253 -4.10 19.65 -12.68
CA PRO A 253 -2.78 20.06 -12.23
C PRO A 253 -2.61 19.89 -10.72
N LEU A 254 -1.49 19.30 -10.31
CA LEU A 254 -1.06 19.21 -8.91
C LEU A 254 -0.18 20.42 -8.59
N THR A 255 -0.65 21.29 -7.71
CA THR A 255 0.01 22.56 -7.37
C THR A 255 1.14 22.39 -6.37
N ASP A 256 1.04 21.42 -5.46
CA ASP A 256 2.01 21.20 -4.37
C ASP A 256 3.14 20.22 -4.74
N VAL A 257 3.10 19.60 -5.93
CA VAL A 257 4.26 18.88 -6.51
C VAL A 257 5.52 19.75 -6.55
N VAL A 258 5.36 21.05 -6.80
CA VAL A 258 6.44 22.04 -6.77
C VAL A 258 7.09 22.13 -5.39
N ARG A 259 6.27 22.08 -4.31
CA ARG A 259 6.73 22.14 -2.92
C ARG A 259 7.54 20.90 -2.56
N GLU A 260 7.08 19.72 -2.96
CA GLU A 260 7.83 18.46 -2.75
C GLU A 260 9.15 18.44 -3.53
N ARG A 261 9.11 18.85 -4.81
CA ARG A 261 10.32 18.97 -5.64
C ARG A 261 11.34 19.92 -5.02
N ASP A 262 10.92 21.11 -4.60
CA ASP A 262 11.82 22.13 -4.06
C ASP A 262 12.41 21.71 -2.71
N LEU A 263 11.60 21.07 -1.86
CA LEU A 263 12.08 20.44 -0.63
C LEU A 263 13.18 19.43 -0.93
N LEU A 264 12.95 18.49 -1.84
CA LEU A 264 13.86 17.38 -2.10
C LEU A 264 15.15 17.82 -2.78
N THR A 265 15.04 18.71 -3.76
CA THR A 265 16.22 19.29 -4.43
C THR A 265 17.08 20.11 -3.46
N SER A 266 16.46 20.74 -2.45
CA SER A 266 17.18 21.40 -1.36
C SER A 266 17.85 20.39 -0.41
N VAL A 267 17.11 19.38 0.06
CA VAL A 267 17.60 18.37 1.01
C VAL A 267 18.75 17.54 0.42
N PHE A 268 18.65 17.18 -0.86
CA PHE A 268 19.64 16.35 -1.53
C PHE A 268 20.67 17.13 -2.35
N ALA A 269 20.51 18.46 -2.50
CA ALA A 269 21.47 19.36 -3.16
C ALA A 269 21.99 18.82 -4.51
N ASP A 270 23.27 18.50 -4.65
CA ASP A 270 23.86 17.93 -5.88
C ASP A 270 23.72 16.39 -6.00
N ARG A 271 23.20 15.74 -4.95
CA ARG A 271 22.95 14.30 -4.84
C ARG A 271 21.52 13.90 -5.23
N HIS A 272 20.99 14.49 -6.29
CA HIS A 272 19.70 14.07 -6.85
C HIS A 272 19.72 13.98 -8.38
N THR A 273 18.79 13.22 -8.92
CA THR A 273 18.44 13.20 -10.34
C THR A 273 16.99 13.61 -10.45
N LEU A 274 16.71 14.74 -11.11
CA LEU A 274 15.37 15.26 -11.28
C LEU A 274 14.84 14.94 -12.68
N LEU A 275 13.71 14.25 -12.73
CA LEU A 275 12.90 14.07 -13.93
C LEU A 275 11.63 14.91 -13.80
N GLU A 276 11.52 15.95 -14.62
CA GLU A 276 10.34 16.82 -14.69
C GLU A 276 9.97 17.17 -16.14
N GLY A 277 8.73 17.62 -16.36
CA GLY A 277 8.23 17.96 -17.69
C GLY A 277 8.38 16.80 -18.69
N GLY A 278 8.94 17.07 -19.87
CA GLY A 278 9.16 16.03 -20.90
C GLY A 278 10.15 14.92 -20.50
N ALA A 279 11.02 15.16 -19.52
CA ALA A 279 11.99 14.17 -19.05
C ALA A 279 11.35 13.12 -18.11
N ALA A 280 10.21 13.43 -17.50
CA ALA A 280 9.44 12.51 -16.66
C ALA A 280 8.57 11.56 -17.52
N ASN A 281 9.22 10.78 -18.39
CA ASN A 281 8.58 9.75 -19.21
C ASN A 281 8.90 8.34 -18.69
N ALA A 282 8.08 7.35 -19.07
CA ALA A 282 8.18 5.99 -18.56
C ALA A 282 9.55 5.33 -18.76
N ASP A 283 10.17 5.49 -19.93
CA ASP A 283 11.45 4.86 -20.24
C ASP A 283 12.61 5.48 -19.43
N ALA A 284 12.61 6.81 -19.28
CA ALA A 284 13.58 7.51 -18.45
C ALA A 284 13.43 7.12 -16.97
N VAL A 285 12.20 7.09 -16.45
CA VAL A 285 11.93 6.67 -15.07
C VAL A 285 12.42 5.24 -14.81
N LEU A 286 12.06 4.28 -15.67
CA LEU A 286 12.52 2.89 -15.54
C LEU A 286 14.04 2.75 -15.60
N THR A 287 14.70 3.56 -16.43
CA THR A 287 16.16 3.58 -16.54
C THR A 287 16.78 4.09 -15.25
N GLU A 288 16.32 5.23 -14.73
CA GLU A 288 16.90 5.81 -13.51
C GLU A 288 16.58 5.02 -12.25
N MET A 289 15.42 4.35 -12.17
CA MET A 289 15.07 3.45 -11.07
C MET A 289 16.07 2.29 -10.90
N SER A 290 16.68 1.83 -12.00
CA SER A 290 17.69 0.76 -11.94
C SER A 290 19.05 1.24 -11.40
N ARG A 291 19.28 2.55 -11.39
CA ARG A 291 20.54 3.19 -11.00
C ARG A 291 20.52 3.71 -9.55
N HIS A 292 19.35 4.16 -9.10
CA HIS A 292 19.15 4.82 -7.81
C HIS A 292 18.62 3.85 -6.74
N ARG A 293 19.04 4.06 -5.49
CA ARG A 293 18.49 3.33 -4.33
C ARG A 293 17.32 4.04 -3.68
N TRP A 294 17.24 5.36 -3.87
CA TRP A 294 16.19 6.18 -3.30
C TRP A 294 15.40 6.81 -4.42
N ALA A 295 14.07 6.70 -4.33
CA ALA A 295 13.17 7.30 -5.30
C ALA A 295 12.02 8.02 -4.59
N HIS A 296 11.64 9.16 -5.12
CA HIS A 296 10.45 9.89 -4.74
C HIS A 296 9.65 10.23 -5.99
N PHE A 297 8.37 9.92 -5.96
CA PHE A 297 7.44 10.18 -7.05
C PHE A 297 6.36 11.11 -6.53
N CYS A 298 6.26 12.32 -7.09
CA CYS A 298 5.20 13.28 -6.83
C CYS A 298 4.44 13.52 -8.15
N CYS A 299 3.37 12.74 -8.31
CA CYS A 299 2.60 12.67 -9.55
C CYS A 299 1.22 12.05 -9.29
N HIS A 300 0.37 12.03 -10.32
CA HIS A 300 -0.86 11.26 -10.25
C HIS A 300 -0.58 9.76 -10.20
N GLY A 301 -1.39 9.05 -9.43
CA GLY A 301 -1.43 7.60 -9.38
C GLY A 301 -2.85 7.11 -9.63
N GLY A 302 -2.97 5.88 -10.11
CA GLY A 302 -4.27 5.27 -10.32
C GLY A 302 -4.18 3.76 -10.19
N GLN A 303 -5.30 3.15 -9.81
CA GLN A 303 -5.43 1.70 -9.72
C GLN A 303 -6.66 1.25 -10.49
N ASP A 304 -6.51 0.18 -11.27
CA ASP A 304 -7.63 -0.53 -11.89
C ASP A 304 -8.00 -1.70 -10.96
N LEU A 305 -9.10 -1.57 -10.23
CA LEU A 305 -9.51 -2.59 -9.27
C LEU A 305 -9.90 -3.94 -9.93
N THR A 306 -10.19 -3.93 -11.24
CA THR A 306 -10.56 -5.14 -11.99
C THR A 306 -9.39 -5.80 -12.68
N ASP A 307 -8.39 -5.03 -13.11
CA ASP A 307 -7.11 -5.51 -13.61
C ASP A 307 -5.96 -4.72 -12.94
N PRO A 308 -5.60 -5.07 -11.69
CA PRO A 308 -4.65 -4.29 -10.90
C PRO A 308 -3.24 -4.24 -11.49
N SER A 309 -2.93 -5.08 -12.47
CA SER A 309 -1.65 -5.02 -13.19
C SER A 309 -1.50 -3.75 -14.06
N ARG A 310 -2.63 -3.12 -14.40
CA ARG A 310 -2.70 -1.89 -15.20
C ARG A 310 -2.62 -0.60 -14.37
N GLY A 311 -2.76 -0.69 -13.05
CA GLY A 311 -2.50 0.44 -12.16
C GLY A 311 -1.05 0.92 -12.25
N GLY A 312 -0.80 2.17 -11.86
CA GLY A 312 0.52 2.75 -12.01
C GLY A 312 0.60 4.26 -11.78
N LEU A 313 1.73 4.82 -12.20
CA LEU A 313 2.02 6.25 -12.09
C LEU A 313 1.71 6.94 -13.42
N LEU A 314 0.99 8.05 -13.38
CA LEU A 314 0.71 8.88 -14.54
C LEU A 314 1.93 9.77 -14.81
N LEU A 315 2.70 9.41 -15.83
CA LEU A 315 3.86 10.15 -16.28
C LEU A 315 3.50 11.04 -17.48
N ARG A 316 4.47 11.81 -17.98
CA ARG A 316 4.20 12.79 -19.04
C ARG A 316 3.71 12.19 -20.35
N ASP A 317 4.19 10.99 -20.68
CA ASP A 317 3.89 10.29 -21.94
C ASP A 317 2.76 9.27 -21.80
N ARG A 318 2.72 8.52 -20.70
CA ARG A 318 1.75 7.45 -20.43
C ARG A 318 1.74 7.04 -18.97
N THR A 319 0.83 6.14 -18.62
CA THR A 319 0.91 5.40 -17.35
C THR A 319 2.10 4.43 -17.37
N LEU A 320 2.97 4.50 -16.37
CA LEU A 320 3.96 3.47 -16.07
C LEU A 320 3.32 2.41 -15.18
N GLY A 321 3.03 1.24 -15.76
CA GLY A 321 2.23 0.20 -15.11
C GLY A 321 3.00 -0.68 -14.11
N ILE A 322 2.26 -1.26 -13.17
CA ILE A 322 2.76 -2.24 -12.20
C ILE A 322 3.45 -3.42 -12.87
N ALA A 323 2.90 -3.94 -13.98
CA ALA A 323 3.49 -5.05 -14.72
C ALA A 323 4.89 -4.73 -15.27
N GLU A 324 5.12 -3.49 -15.73
CA GLU A 324 6.40 -3.06 -16.32
C GLU A 324 7.47 -2.84 -15.25
N ILE A 325 7.07 -2.33 -14.09
CA ILE A 325 7.93 -2.20 -12.91
C ILE A 325 8.30 -3.60 -12.39
N SER A 326 7.32 -4.51 -12.36
CA SER A 326 7.46 -5.90 -11.91
C SER A 326 8.37 -6.74 -12.81
N ALA A 327 8.50 -6.36 -14.09
CA ALA A 327 9.33 -7.07 -15.07
C ALA A 327 10.84 -6.83 -14.90
N ARG A 328 11.25 -5.94 -13.99
CA ARG A 328 12.66 -5.58 -13.74
C ARG A 328 13.02 -5.84 -12.28
N ARG A 329 14.29 -6.13 -12.03
CA ARG A 329 14.86 -6.05 -10.67
C ARG A 329 15.45 -4.68 -10.45
N HIS A 330 15.24 -4.16 -9.25
CA HIS A 330 15.77 -2.89 -8.75
C HIS A 330 16.66 -3.16 -7.54
N HIS A 331 17.56 -2.24 -7.23
CA HIS A 331 18.44 -2.32 -6.05
C HIS A 331 18.04 -1.26 -5.01
N GLY A 332 16.72 -1.03 -4.89
CA GLY A 332 16.14 0.03 -4.12
C GLY A 332 16.24 -0.17 -2.61
N GLU A 333 16.49 0.91 -1.88
CA GLU A 333 16.40 0.93 -0.43
C GLU A 333 15.11 1.59 0.05
N PHE A 334 14.69 2.68 -0.61
CA PHE A 334 13.57 3.49 -0.19
C PHE A 334 12.82 4.09 -1.37
N ALA A 335 11.50 3.97 -1.37
CA ALA A 335 10.63 4.67 -2.29
C ALA A 335 9.53 5.42 -1.53
N PHE A 336 9.29 6.67 -1.90
CA PHE A 336 8.13 7.43 -1.47
C PHE A 336 7.22 7.67 -2.67
N LEU A 337 6.01 7.13 -2.62
CA LEU A 337 4.98 7.28 -3.64
C LEU A 337 3.97 8.34 -3.20
N SER A 338 4.29 9.61 -3.45
CA SER A 338 3.37 10.74 -3.29
C SER A 338 2.42 10.78 -4.49
N ALA A 339 1.55 9.77 -4.52
CA ALA A 339 0.60 9.52 -5.59
C ALA A 339 -0.55 8.67 -5.04
N CYS A 340 -1.76 8.88 -5.58
CA CYS A 340 -2.99 8.23 -5.14
C CYS A 340 -3.01 6.72 -5.43
N MET A 341 -3.63 5.93 -4.53
CA MET A 341 -3.92 4.49 -4.70
C MET A 341 -2.70 3.61 -4.99
N THR A 342 -1.51 4.00 -4.53
CA THR A 342 -0.27 3.28 -4.82
C THR A 342 -0.03 2.05 -3.93
N ALA A 343 -0.73 1.95 -2.80
CA ALA A 343 -0.74 0.79 -1.91
C ALA A 343 -2.04 -0.03 -2.00
N THR A 344 -2.93 0.31 -2.94
CA THR A 344 -4.22 -0.35 -3.14
C THR A 344 -4.11 -1.46 -4.17
N GLY A 345 -4.67 -2.63 -3.87
CA GLY A 345 -4.73 -3.77 -4.79
C GLY A 345 -6.01 -3.81 -5.61
N GLY A 346 -6.24 -4.94 -6.27
CA GLY A 346 -7.50 -5.23 -6.94
C GLY A 346 -8.52 -5.87 -6.02
N VAL A 347 -9.80 -5.82 -6.41
CA VAL A 347 -10.87 -6.62 -5.79
C VAL A 347 -10.92 -8.04 -6.38
N VAL A 348 -10.32 -8.21 -7.57
CA VAL A 348 -10.07 -9.51 -8.20
C VAL A 348 -8.66 -9.95 -7.80
N LEU A 349 -8.54 -11.11 -7.16
CA LEU A 349 -7.28 -11.65 -6.61
C LEU A 349 -6.63 -10.77 -5.51
N PRO A 350 -7.37 -10.39 -4.46
CA PRO A 350 -6.85 -9.50 -3.41
C PRO A 350 -5.63 -10.07 -2.66
N ASP A 351 -5.48 -11.40 -2.58
CA ASP A 351 -4.33 -12.06 -1.96
C ASP A 351 -3.03 -11.95 -2.75
N GLU A 352 -3.08 -11.58 -4.03
CA GLU A 352 -1.87 -11.43 -4.85
C GLU A 352 -1.12 -10.12 -4.57
N ALA A 353 -1.72 -9.22 -3.77
CA ALA A 353 -1.15 -7.93 -3.38
C ALA A 353 -0.57 -7.16 -4.59
N ILE A 354 -1.31 -7.13 -5.70
CA ILE A 354 -0.90 -6.40 -6.92
C ILE A 354 -1.11 -4.90 -6.67
N THR A 355 -0.17 -4.30 -5.97
CA THR A 355 -0.11 -2.86 -5.68
C THR A 355 1.23 -2.31 -6.18
N LEU A 356 1.31 -1.00 -6.43
CA LEU A 356 2.58 -0.40 -6.83
C LEU A 356 3.63 -0.51 -5.71
N ALA A 357 3.22 -0.31 -4.46
CA ALA A 357 4.11 -0.45 -3.31
C ALA A 357 4.63 -1.89 -3.16
N ALA A 358 3.76 -2.89 -3.31
CA ALA A 358 4.15 -4.30 -3.26
C ALA A 358 5.04 -4.67 -4.46
N ALA A 359 4.74 -4.17 -5.67
CA ALA A 359 5.56 -4.41 -6.86
C ALA A 359 6.98 -3.89 -6.66
N LEU A 360 7.15 -2.64 -6.20
CA LEU A 360 8.46 -2.10 -5.84
C LEU A 360 9.14 -2.93 -4.76
N HIS A 361 8.38 -3.36 -3.75
CA HIS A 361 8.89 -4.19 -2.67
C HIS A 361 9.43 -5.55 -3.17
N TYR A 362 8.65 -6.24 -3.99
CA TYR A 362 9.02 -7.53 -4.58
C TYR A 362 10.16 -7.42 -5.58
N THR A 363 10.27 -6.28 -6.26
CA THR A 363 11.30 -6.08 -7.28
C THR A 363 12.58 -5.46 -6.74
N GLY A 364 12.61 -5.03 -5.48
CA GLY A 364 13.87 -4.81 -4.76
C GLY A 364 13.89 -3.62 -3.80
N TYR A 365 12.92 -2.70 -3.85
CA TYR A 365 12.84 -1.60 -2.88
C TYR A 365 12.48 -2.12 -1.49
N ARG A 366 13.39 -1.99 -0.53
CA ARG A 366 13.15 -2.53 0.82
C ARG A 366 11.95 -1.88 1.50
N ARG A 367 11.87 -0.56 1.45
CA ARG A 367 10.90 0.25 2.20
C ARG A 367 10.13 1.13 1.24
N VAL A 368 8.81 1.06 1.31
CA VAL A 368 7.95 1.86 0.44
C VAL A 368 6.91 2.57 1.29
N ILE A 369 6.83 3.89 1.14
CA ILE A 369 5.69 4.69 1.61
C ILE A 369 4.76 4.89 0.42
N GLY A 370 3.47 4.61 0.60
CA GLY A 370 2.45 4.79 -0.44
C GLY A 370 1.07 5.06 0.16
N THR A 371 0.05 5.16 -0.68
CA THR A 371 -1.30 5.59 -0.27
C THR A 371 -2.38 4.57 -0.65
N LEU A 372 -3.38 4.37 0.19
CA LEU A 372 -4.50 3.45 -0.03
C LEU A 372 -5.64 4.06 -0.85
N TRP A 373 -5.71 5.38 -1.00
CA TRP A 373 -6.70 6.07 -1.83
C TRP A 373 -6.21 7.48 -2.21
N SER A 374 -7.10 8.26 -2.84
CA SER A 374 -6.85 9.64 -3.20
C SER A 374 -6.46 10.49 -1.98
N VAL A 375 -5.30 11.14 -2.06
CA VAL A 375 -4.80 12.06 -1.04
C VAL A 375 -4.93 13.49 -1.52
N TYR A 376 -5.13 14.43 -0.60
CA TYR A 376 -5.06 15.85 -0.95
C TYR A 376 -3.59 16.24 -1.18
N ASP A 377 -3.36 17.02 -2.23
CA ASP A 377 -2.02 17.43 -2.71
C ASP A 377 -1.21 18.15 -1.60
N ASP A 378 -1.86 19.07 -0.88
CA ASP A 378 -1.28 19.79 0.25
C ASP A 378 -0.87 18.86 1.40
N THR A 379 -1.73 17.89 1.74
CA THR A 379 -1.52 16.92 2.81
C THR A 379 -0.38 15.97 2.45
N ALA A 380 -0.29 15.54 1.19
CA ALA A 380 0.82 14.72 0.72
C ALA A 380 2.17 15.46 0.86
N ALA A 381 2.21 16.73 0.46
CA ALA A 381 3.39 17.58 0.63
C ALA A 381 3.77 17.83 2.10
N ASP A 382 2.78 17.99 3.00
CA ASP A 382 3.01 18.11 4.45
C ASP A 382 3.61 16.81 5.02
N VAL A 383 3.07 15.64 4.65
CA VAL A 383 3.63 14.34 5.07
C VAL A 383 5.05 14.16 4.55
N ALA A 384 5.29 14.45 3.27
CA ALA A 384 6.64 14.38 2.70
C ALA A 384 7.61 15.29 3.47
N ALA A 385 7.21 16.53 3.76
CA ALA A 385 8.01 17.47 4.54
C ALA A 385 8.40 16.93 5.92
N THR A 386 7.42 16.45 6.71
CA THR A 386 7.70 15.89 8.04
C THR A 386 8.55 14.63 7.97
N VAL A 387 8.29 13.74 7.00
CA VAL A 387 9.07 12.52 6.82
C VAL A 387 10.52 12.85 6.48
N TYR A 388 10.78 13.66 5.45
CA TYR A 388 12.15 13.96 5.04
C TYR A 388 12.92 14.80 6.07
N ALA A 389 12.24 15.72 6.78
CA ALA A 389 12.85 16.44 7.89
C ALA A 389 13.37 15.48 8.97
N ASP A 390 12.62 14.41 9.26
CA ASP A 390 13.07 13.41 10.22
C ASP A 390 14.18 12.52 9.69
N LEU A 391 14.01 11.99 8.48
CA LEU A 391 14.97 11.08 7.87
C LEU A 391 16.33 11.74 7.61
N THR A 392 16.41 13.06 7.70
CA THR A 392 17.65 13.84 7.54
C THR A 392 18.11 14.56 8.80
N ALA A 393 17.44 14.35 9.94
CA ALA A 393 17.68 15.09 11.18
C ALA A 393 19.10 14.91 11.74
N THR A 394 19.80 13.81 11.42
CA THR A 394 21.18 13.54 11.85
C THR A 394 22.24 14.10 10.89
N GLY A 395 21.82 14.80 9.82
CA GLY A 395 22.69 15.28 8.75
C GLY A 395 23.00 14.21 7.68
N ARG A 396 22.46 13.00 7.81
CA ARG A 396 22.49 11.94 6.79
C ARG A 396 21.06 11.47 6.50
N PHE A 397 20.84 10.91 5.32
CA PHE A 397 19.56 10.30 4.99
C PHE A 397 19.50 8.87 5.56
N GLU A 398 18.54 8.61 6.44
CA GLU A 398 18.39 7.37 7.24
C GLU A 398 17.07 6.65 6.90
N PRO A 399 16.94 6.05 5.71
CA PRO A 399 15.69 5.43 5.25
C PRO A 399 15.19 4.28 6.16
N GLU A 400 16.03 3.69 7.00
CA GLU A 400 15.64 2.70 8.00
C GLU A 400 14.65 3.22 9.05
N ARG A 401 14.57 4.55 9.22
CA ARG A 401 13.62 5.21 10.13
C ARG A 401 12.29 5.57 9.46
N SER A 402 12.06 5.16 8.20
CA SER A 402 10.90 5.58 7.41
C SER A 402 9.55 5.25 8.06
N ALA A 403 9.45 4.12 8.77
CA ALA A 403 8.22 3.74 9.46
C ALA A 403 7.92 4.69 10.64
N ASP A 404 8.93 4.99 11.46
CA ASP A 404 8.84 5.93 12.58
C ASP A 404 8.60 7.37 12.12
N ALA A 405 9.22 7.76 11.01
CA ALA A 405 9.03 9.07 10.38
C ALA A 405 7.59 9.24 9.88
N LEU A 406 7.07 8.25 9.14
CA LEU A 406 5.68 8.27 8.70
C LEU A 406 4.72 8.29 9.88
N HIS A 407 4.93 7.42 10.88
CA HIS A 407 4.08 7.35 12.06
C HIS A 407 3.98 8.71 12.78
N ARG A 408 5.09 9.43 12.93
CA ARG A 408 5.06 10.78 13.51
C ARG A 408 4.36 11.80 12.63
N ALA A 409 4.59 11.78 11.32
CA ALA A 409 3.87 12.67 10.40
C ALA A 409 2.35 12.48 10.51
N ILE A 410 1.89 11.23 10.53
CA ILE A 410 0.45 10.92 10.66
C ILE A 410 -0.10 11.33 12.02
N ARG A 411 0.66 11.12 13.10
CA ARG A 411 0.26 11.61 14.43
C ARG A 411 0.21 13.13 14.51
N GLU A 412 1.11 13.85 13.84
CA GLU A 412 1.08 15.31 13.77
C GLU A 412 -0.18 15.80 13.03
N LEU A 413 -0.51 15.21 11.88
CA LEU A 413 -1.75 15.51 11.16
C LEU A 413 -3.01 15.28 12.02
N ARG A 414 -3.06 14.17 12.77
CA ARG A 414 -4.19 13.83 13.65
C ARG A 414 -4.25 14.70 14.90
N ASP A 415 -3.15 14.82 15.63
CA ASP A 415 -3.13 15.38 17.00
C ASP A 415 -2.96 16.90 17.01
N VAL A 416 -2.14 17.44 16.10
CA VAL A 416 -1.79 18.88 16.04
C VAL A 416 -2.69 19.61 15.05
N HIS A 417 -2.75 19.13 13.81
CA HIS A 417 -3.56 19.76 12.77
C HIS A 417 -5.05 19.40 12.87
N ARG A 418 -5.39 18.34 13.61
CA ARG A 418 -6.75 17.86 13.84
C ARG A 418 -7.52 17.61 12.53
N LEU A 419 -6.80 17.07 11.54
CA LEU A 419 -7.39 16.71 10.27
C LEU A 419 -8.31 15.48 10.42
N PRO A 420 -9.37 15.37 9.60
CA PRO A 420 -10.24 14.21 9.62
C PRO A 420 -9.49 12.93 9.22
N PRO A 421 -9.93 11.74 9.67
CA PRO A 421 -9.28 10.48 9.33
C PRO A 421 -8.99 10.28 7.85
N SER A 422 -9.88 10.74 6.97
CA SER A 422 -9.73 10.66 5.52
C SER A 422 -8.49 11.34 4.96
N ALA A 423 -7.90 12.30 5.68
CA ALA A 423 -6.67 12.99 5.27
C ALA A 423 -5.39 12.23 5.63
N TRP A 424 -5.35 11.47 6.74
CA TRP A 424 -4.11 10.89 7.27
C TRP A 424 -4.06 9.36 7.31
N THR A 425 -5.22 8.69 7.26
CA THR A 425 -5.30 7.22 7.12
C THR A 425 -4.92 6.62 5.75
N PRO A 426 -4.78 7.36 4.63
CA PRO A 426 -4.36 6.76 3.37
C PRO A 426 -2.91 6.25 3.42
N PHE A 427 -2.03 6.88 4.19
CA PHE A 427 -0.60 6.64 4.10
C PHE A 427 -0.18 5.35 4.79
N THR A 428 0.56 4.52 4.08
CA THR A 428 1.04 3.23 4.56
C THR A 428 2.55 3.11 4.37
N HIS A 429 3.19 2.35 5.24
CA HIS A 429 4.56 1.91 5.10
C HIS A 429 4.58 0.40 4.83
N THR A 430 5.33 -0.04 3.83
CA THR A 430 5.55 -1.46 3.49
C THR A 430 7.04 -1.80 3.60
N GLY A 431 7.35 -2.93 4.22
CA GLY A 431 8.73 -3.42 4.38
C GLY A 431 9.27 -3.33 5.82
N PRO A 432 10.59 -3.54 6.02
CA PRO A 432 11.22 -3.60 7.35
C PRO A 432 11.35 -2.22 8.01
#